data_AF-A0A0C9Y6B6-F1
#
_entry.id   AF-A0A0C9Y6B6-F1
#
_cell.length_a   1.000
_cell.length_b   1.000
_cell.length_c   1.000
_cell.angle_alpha   90.00
_cell.angle_beta   90.00
_cell.angle_gamma   90.00
#
_symmetry.space_group_name_H-M   'P 1'
#
loop_
_entity.id
_entity.type
_entity.pdbx_description
1 polymer ?
#
loop_
_entity_poly.entity_id
_entity_poly.type
_entity_poly.pdbx_seq_one_letter_code
_entity_poly.pdbx_strand_id
1 'polypeptide(L)'
;IGHFTMDNATNNDTAMVVFTQILQEEREFDIDPVAHHIHCFPHIINICIQHLINGYKCADFSGLPRTWGNPPRVLHKKEYIMVVQEDPIWHGWETNLEQMHWEVLQDLKFALQAPAMAHHTMTSEHIPLLGGALPTYETFLKQWKRISTSSMNPQFGPLLKEGLAHGERYHKQMCANKVYVFTM
;
A
#
# COMPACT_ATOMS: atom_id res chain seq x y z
N ILE A 1 -22.47 -7.55 -10.46
CA ILE A 1 -21.82 -6.29 -10.02
C ILE A 1 -20.50 -6.60 -9.25
N GLY A 2 -19.86 -7.75 -9.50
CA GLY A 2 -18.60 -8.16 -8.83
C GLY A 2 -17.41 -8.27 -9.78
N HIS A 3 -17.48 -7.66 -10.97
CA HIS A 3 -16.34 -7.63 -11.88
C HIS A 3 -15.55 -6.35 -11.63
N PHE A 4 -14.26 -6.54 -11.38
CA PHE A 4 -13.23 -5.54 -11.15
C PHE A 4 -13.52 -4.21 -11.85
N THR A 5 -14.05 -3.26 -11.10
CA THR A 5 -14.14 -1.87 -11.48
C THR A 5 -12.72 -1.31 -11.46
N MET A 6 -12.05 -1.33 -12.61
CA MET A 6 -10.79 -0.60 -12.78
C MET A 6 -11.09 0.88 -12.56
N ASP A 7 -10.33 1.54 -11.69
CA ASP A 7 -10.48 2.98 -11.58
C ASP A 7 -10.00 3.64 -12.88
N ASN A 8 -10.56 4.81 -13.19
CA ASN A 8 -10.30 5.59 -14.40
C ASN A 8 -10.62 4.92 -15.74
N ALA A 9 -11.27 3.77 -15.74
CA ALA A 9 -11.88 3.24 -16.94
C ALA A 9 -13.32 3.75 -17.03
N THR A 10 -13.71 4.31 -18.19
CA THR A 10 -15.07 4.81 -18.47
C THR A 10 -16.16 3.74 -18.28
N ASN A 11 -15.78 2.46 -18.25
CA ASN A 11 -16.68 1.37 -17.93
C ASN A 11 -17.12 1.36 -16.45
N ASN A 12 -16.31 1.89 -15.52
CA ASN A 12 -16.67 2.03 -14.12
C ASN A 12 -17.69 3.14 -13.93
N ASP A 13 -17.53 4.27 -14.61
CA ASP A 13 -18.54 5.34 -14.64
C ASP A 13 -19.90 4.78 -15.10
N THR A 14 -19.89 4.00 -16.19
CA THR A 14 -21.10 3.38 -16.73
C THR A 14 -21.70 2.38 -15.75
N ALA A 15 -20.87 1.54 -15.12
CA ALA A 15 -21.31 0.56 -14.13
C ALA A 15 -21.92 1.23 -12.89
N MET A 16 -21.31 2.32 -12.40
CA MET A 16 -21.79 3.09 -11.25
C MET A 16 -23.12 3.81 -11.54
N VAL A 17 -23.30 4.33 -12.77
CA VAL A 17 -24.58 4.91 -13.21
C VAL A 17 -25.68 3.85 -13.20
N VAL A 18 -25.45 2.70 -13.82
CA VAL A 18 -26.43 1.59 -13.84
C VAL A 18 -26.72 1.09 -12.44
N PHE A 19 -25.70 0.91 -11.61
CA PHE A 19 -25.85 0.46 -10.23
C PHE A 19 -26.71 1.42 -9.40
N THR A 20 -26.45 2.72 -9.52
CA THR A 20 -27.22 3.76 -8.84
C THR A 20 -28.67 3.76 -9.29
N GLN A 21 -28.91 3.65 -10.59
CA GLN A 21 -30.27 3.60 -11.15
C GLN A 21 -31.07 2.42 -10.55
N ILE A 22 -30.49 1.23 -10.49
CA ILE A 22 -31.14 0.05 -9.89
C ILE A 22 -31.48 0.31 -8.42
N LEU A 23 -30.56 0.90 -7.65
CA LEU A 23 -30.78 1.17 -6.23
C LEU A 23 -31.83 2.27 -5.97
N GLN A 24 -31.92 3.25 -6.87
CA GLN A 24 -32.99 4.26 -6.84
C GLN A 24 -34.34 3.63 -7.15
N GLU A 25 -34.43 2.78 -8.17
CA GLU A 25 -35.67 2.10 -8.59
C GLU A 25 -36.19 1.10 -7.55
N GLU A 26 -35.30 0.35 -6.89
CA GLU A 26 -35.68 -0.75 -5.99
C GLU A 26 -35.85 -0.33 -4.51
N ARG A 27 -35.15 0.72 -4.05
CA ARG A 27 -34.96 0.99 -2.61
C ARG A 27 -34.85 2.46 -2.20
N GLU A 28 -35.04 3.43 -3.09
CA GLU A 28 -34.90 4.88 -2.80
C GLU A 28 -33.52 5.30 -2.22
N PHE A 29 -32.44 4.58 -2.53
CA PHE A 29 -31.10 5.02 -2.12
C PHE A 29 -30.56 6.10 -3.05
N ASP A 30 -30.34 7.30 -2.52
CA ASP A 30 -29.66 8.38 -3.23
C ASP A 30 -28.14 8.23 -3.12
N ILE A 31 -27.51 7.78 -4.20
CA ILE A 31 -26.06 7.59 -4.32
C ILE A 31 -25.58 8.39 -5.52
N ASP A 32 -24.68 9.34 -5.29
CA ASP A 32 -24.00 10.01 -6.41
C ASP A 32 -22.97 9.04 -7.03
N PRO A 33 -23.09 8.67 -8.32
CA PRO A 33 -22.21 7.70 -8.97
C PRO A 33 -20.76 8.18 -9.12
N VAL A 34 -20.53 9.50 -9.13
CA VAL A 34 -19.20 10.11 -9.20
C VAL A 34 -18.60 10.21 -7.81
N ALA A 35 -19.37 10.69 -6.83
CA ALA A 35 -18.87 10.84 -5.46
C ALA A 35 -18.62 9.49 -4.77
N HIS A 36 -19.32 8.44 -5.18
CA HIS A 36 -19.27 7.10 -4.58
C HIS A 36 -18.60 6.04 -5.47
N HIS A 37 -17.75 6.48 -6.39
CA HIS A 37 -16.99 5.58 -7.27
C HIS A 37 -16.20 4.52 -6.47
N ILE A 38 -16.30 3.26 -6.89
CA ILE A 38 -15.54 2.15 -6.28
C ILE A 38 -14.09 2.23 -6.78
N HIS A 39 -13.14 2.28 -5.85
CA HIS A 39 -11.72 2.31 -6.16
C HIS A 39 -11.16 0.92 -6.48
N CYS A 40 -10.16 0.89 -7.37
CA CYS A 40 -9.41 -0.31 -7.71
C CYS A 40 -8.33 -0.59 -6.64
N PHE A 41 -8.48 -1.68 -5.88
CA PHE A 41 -7.54 -2.00 -4.79
C PHE A 41 -6.09 -2.22 -5.28
N PRO A 42 -5.82 -2.98 -6.35
CA PRO A 42 -4.47 -3.06 -6.91
C PRO A 42 -3.89 -1.71 -7.31
N HIS A 43 -4.71 -0.79 -7.83
CA HIS A 43 -4.26 0.57 -8.18
C HIS A 43 -3.82 1.34 -6.93
N ILE A 44 -4.61 1.29 -5.85
CA ILE A 44 -4.26 1.92 -4.58
C ILE A 44 -2.99 1.31 -3.99
N ILE A 45 -2.85 -0.01 -4.01
CA ILE A 45 -1.62 -0.69 -3.56
C ILE A 45 -0.41 -0.20 -4.35
N ASN A 46 -0.55 -0.08 -5.68
CA ASN A 46 0.51 0.47 -6.53
C ASN A 46 0.83 1.94 -6.18
N ILE A 47 -0.17 2.79 -5.94
CA ILE A 47 0.04 4.17 -5.45
C ILE A 47 0.87 4.15 -4.16
N CYS A 48 0.49 3.33 -3.19
CA CYS A 48 1.20 3.19 -1.91
C CYS A 48 2.68 2.80 -2.12
N ILE A 49 2.96 1.84 -3.02
CA ILE A 49 4.32 1.44 -3.38
C ILE A 49 5.08 2.61 -4.03
N GLN A 50 4.46 3.34 -4.96
CA GLN A 50 5.10 4.48 -5.62
C GLN A 50 5.49 5.56 -4.60
N HIS A 51 4.63 5.86 -3.62
CA HIS A 51 4.96 6.81 -2.55
C HIS A 51 6.13 6.33 -1.67
N LEU A 52 6.21 5.03 -1.38
CA LEU A 52 7.36 4.44 -0.71
C LEU A 52 8.64 4.62 -1.55
N ILE A 53 8.64 4.17 -2.80
CA ILE A 53 9.82 4.16 -3.68
C ILE A 53 10.29 5.58 -4.03
N ASN A 54 9.37 6.53 -4.18
CA ASN A 54 9.73 7.91 -4.47
C ASN A 54 10.18 8.68 -3.21
N GLY A 55 9.70 8.27 -2.02
CA GLY A 55 9.91 9.00 -0.78
C GLY A 55 11.05 8.47 0.10
N TYR A 56 11.46 7.20 -0.03
CA TYR A 56 12.32 6.56 0.97
C TYR A 56 13.69 7.25 1.16
N LYS A 57 14.25 7.82 0.10
CA LYS A 57 15.54 8.55 0.13
C LYS A 57 15.51 9.80 1.01
N CYS A 58 14.32 10.39 1.13
CA CYS A 58 14.06 11.60 1.91
C CYS A 58 13.38 11.28 3.26
N ALA A 59 13.32 10.00 3.65
CA ALA A 59 12.67 9.59 4.89
C ALA A 59 13.36 10.21 6.12
N ASP A 60 12.56 10.67 7.07
CA ASP A 60 13.07 11.29 8.29
C ASP A 60 13.36 10.24 9.36
N PHE A 61 14.65 9.92 9.52
CA PHE A 61 15.15 9.02 10.55
C PHE A 61 15.58 9.75 11.83
N SER A 62 15.36 11.06 11.96
CA SER A 62 15.86 11.87 13.09
C SER A 62 15.44 11.32 14.45
N GLY A 63 14.21 10.82 14.58
CA GLY A 63 13.66 10.23 15.80
C GLY A 63 14.19 8.84 16.18
N LEU A 64 15.01 8.19 15.34
CA LEU A 64 15.51 6.83 15.61
C LEU A 64 16.74 6.80 16.52
N PRO A 65 16.95 5.70 17.28
CA PRO A 65 18.16 5.49 18.09
C PRO A 65 19.42 5.43 17.22
N ARG A 66 20.60 5.57 17.84
CA ARG A 66 21.90 5.51 17.14
C ARG A 66 22.15 4.14 16.47
N THR A 67 21.60 3.08 17.05
CA THR A 67 21.62 1.72 16.53
C THR A 67 20.29 1.04 16.78
N TRP A 68 19.94 0.06 15.94
CA TRP A 68 18.77 -0.80 16.13
C TRP A 68 19.01 -2.20 15.58
N GLY A 69 18.11 -3.14 15.89
CA GLY A 69 18.27 -4.56 15.61
C GLY A 69 18.90 -5.32 16.78
N ASN A 70 18.97 -6.64 16.63
CA ASN A 70 19.54 -7.55 17.62
C ASN A 70 20.60 -8.42 16.94
N PRO A 71 21.67 -8.83 17.65
CA PRO A 71 22.68 -9.74 17.11
C PRO A 71 22.04 -10.97 16.42
N PRO A 72 22.54 -11.37 15.23
CA PRO A 72 23.75 -10.85 14.57
C PRO A 72 23.53 -9.58 13.73
N ARG A 73 22.30 -9.06 13.62
CA ARG A 73 21.95 -7.93 12.75
C ARG A 73 21.76 -6.65 13.55
N VAL A 74 22.81 -5.84 13.64
CA VAL A 74 22.77 -4.51 14.28
C VAL A 74 23.08 -3.45 13.23
N LEU A 75 22.15 -2.51 13.06
CA LEU A 75 22.24 -1.43 12.07
C LEU A 75 22.66 -0.14 12.74
N HIS A 76 23.65 0.55 12.16
CA HIS A 76 24.12 1.86 12.60
C HIS A 76 23.39 2.96 11.83
N LYS A 77 22.76 3.88 12.57
CA LYS A 77 21.92 4.95 12.01
C LYS A 77 22.60 5.75 10.90
N LYS A 78 23.84 6.16 11.13
CA LYS A 78 24.58 7.03 10.22
C LYS A 78 24.84 6.33 8.88
N GLU A 79 25.32 5.09 8.93
CA GLU A 79 25.61 4.26 7.75
C GLU A 79 24.33 3.93 6.99
N TYR A 80 23.26 3.56 7.70
CA TYR A 80 21.98 3.26 7.09
C TYR A 80 21.40 4.45 6.33
N ILE A 81 21.41 5.65 6.93
CA ILE A 81 20.90 6.87 6.27
C ILE A 81 21.74 7.20 5.04
N MET A 82 23.07 7.09 5.14
CA MET A 82 23.98 7.36 4.02
C MET A 82 23.63 6.46 2.83
N VAL A 83 23.52 5.15 3.06
CA VAL A 83 23.14 4.19 2.02
C VAL A 83 21.74 4.45 1.46
N VAL A 84 20.75 4.76 2.30
CA VAL A 84 19.39 5.11 1.84
C VAL A 84 19.42 6.31 0.90
N GLN A 85 20.21 7.34 1.23
CA GLN A 85 20.33 8.57 0.42
C GLN A 85 21.10 8.35 -0.88
N GLU A 86 22.05 7.41 -0.89
CA GLU A 86 22.77 6.99 -2.10
C GLU A 86 21.88 6.28 -3.12
N ASP A 87 20.65 5.88 -2.78
CA ASP A 87 19.76 5.12 -3.67
C ASP A 87 20.34 3.74 -4.01
N PRO A 88 20.26 2.77 -3.09
CA PRO A 88 20.86 1.46 -3.30
C PRO A 88 20.12 0.64 -4.35
N ILE A 89 18.88 1.02 -4.72
CA ILE A 89 18.15 0.42 -5.84
C ILE A 89 18.88 0.72 -7.15
N TRP A 90 19.34 1.96 -7.33
CA TRP A 90 20.09 2.36 -8.53
C TRP A 90 21.51 1.78 -8.55
N HIS A 91 22.16 1.66 -7.38
CA HIS A 91 23.51 1.09 -7.26
C HIS A 91 23.53 -0.44 -7.30
N GLY A 92 22.37 -1.11 -7.21
CA GLY A 92 22.25 -2.56 -7.09
C GLY A 92 22.74 -3.39 -8.30
N TRP A 93 23.15 -2.73 -9.39
CA TRP A 93 23.74 -3.39 -10.57
C TRP A 93 25.26 -3.51 -10.50
N GLU A 94 25.90 -2.90 -9.50
CA GLU A 94 27.33 -3.05 -9.26
C GLU A 94 27.62 -4.37 -8.54
N THR A 95 28.68 -5.07 -8.94
CA THR A 95 29.00 -6.42 -8.44
C THR A 95 29.60 -6.43 -7.02
N ASN A 96 29.93 -5.27 -6.45
CA ASN A 96 30.55 -5.13 -5.13
C ASN A 96 29.75 -4.18 -4.22
N LEU A 97 28.57 -4.63 -3.78
CA LEU A 97 27.81 -3.92 -2.75
C LEU A 97 28.38 -4.20 -1.35
N GLU A 98 28.56 -3.14 -0.56
CA GLU A 98 28.92 -3.29 0.85
C GLU A 98 27.75 -3.91 1.66
N GLN A 99 28.06 -4.42 2.86
CA GLN A 99 27.06 -5.07 3.70
C GLN A 99 25.85 -4.16 3.99
N MET A 100 26.06 -2.87 4.23
CA MET A 100 24.96 -1.94 4.55
C MET A 100 24.02 -1.71 3.35
N HIS A 101 24.52 -1.70 2.10
CA HIS A 101 23.69 -1.67 0.90
C HIS A 101 22.76 -2.88 0.84
N TRP A 102 23.29 -4.06 1.15
CA TRP A 102 22.46 -5.27 1.26
C TRP A 102 21.40 -5.15 2.35
N GLU A 103 21.74 -4.61 3.52
CA GLU A 103 20.78 -4.46 4.62
C GLU A 103 19.60 -3.53 4.25
N VAL A 104 19.88 -2.40 3.61
CA VAL A 104 18.84 -1.47 3.14
C VAL A 104 17.99 -2.12 2.05
N LEU A 105 18.60 -2.82 1.08
CA LEU A 105 17.87 -3.54 0.04
C LEU A 105 16.98 -4.65 0.60
N GLN A 106 17.44 -5.37 1.63
CA GLN A 106 16.62 -6.38 2.31
C GLN A 106 15.43 -5.75 3.04
N ASP A 107 15.62 -4.61 3.69
CA ASP A 107 14.50 -3.88 4.32
C ASP A 107 13.49 -3.40 3.28
N LEU A 108 13.95 -2.82 2.17
CA LEU A 108 13.05 -2.40 1.08
C LEU A 108 12.29 -3.58 0.48
N LYS A 109 12.98 -4.70 0.22
CA LYS A 109 12.34 -5.94 -0.23
C LYS A 109 11.29 -6.42 0.77
N PHE A 110 11.61 -6.43 2.06
CA PHE A 110 10.69 -6.82 3.12
C PHE A 110 9.46 -5.90 3.18
N ALA A 111 9.65 -4.59 3.08
CA ALA A 111 8.57 -3.61 3.01
C ALA A 111 7.61 -3.87 1.83
N LEU A 112 8.12 -4.36 0.70
CA LEU A 112 7.35 -4.66 -0.50
C LEU A 112 6.64 -6.04 -0.46
N GLN A 113 6.90 -6.91 0.51
CA GLN A 113 6.30 -8.24 0.55
C GLN A 113 4.78 -8.20 0.73
N ALA A 114 4.29 -7.43 1.71
CA ALA A 114 2.87 -7.29 1.98
C ALA A 114 2.06 -6.80 0.74
N PRO A 115 2.44 -5.69 0.09
CA PRO A 115 1.73 -5.23 -1.10
C PRO A 115 1.89 -6.19 -2.29
N ALA A 116 3.05 -6.83 -2.47
CA ALA A 116 3.24 -7.81 -3.53
C ALA A 116 2.33 -9.04 -3.36
N MET A 117 2.19 -9.55 -2.13
CA MET A 117 1.27 -10.64 -1.81
C MET A 117 -0.18 -10.23 -2.07
N ALA A 118 -0.60 -9.05 -1.58
CA ALA A 118 -1.96 -8.57 -1.78
C ALA A 118 -2.30 -8.38 -3.26
N HIS A 119 -1.37 -7.80 -4.04
CA HIS A 119 -1.51 -7.67 -5.48
C HIS A 119 -1.62 -9.05 -6.15
N HIS A 120 -0.73 -9.99 -5.81
CA HIS A 120 -0.75 -11.33 -6.37
C HIS A 120 -2.09 -12.04 -6.09
N THR A 121 -2.57 -12.02 -4.85
CA THR A 121 -3.87 -12.60 -4.46
C THR A 121 -4.99 -12.04 -5.32
N MET A 122 -5.11 -10.71 -5.43
CA MET A 122 -6.17 -10.08 -6.23
C MET A 122 -6.07 -10.37 -7.73
N THR A 123 -4.87 -10.51 -8.26
CA THR A 123 -4.66 -10.83 -9.69
C THR A 123 -4.80 -12.32 -10.02
N SER A 124 -4.68 -13.20 -9.01
CA SER A 124 -4.77 -14.64 -9.20
C SER A 124 -6.21 -15.15 -9.33
N GLU A 125 -7.19 -14.35 -8.91
CA GLU A 125 -8.60 -14.69 -9.04
C GLU A 125 -9.09 -14.39 -10.47
N HIS A 126 -9.66 -15.39 -11.14
CA HIS A 126 -10.30 -15.20 -12.44
C HIS A 126 -11.57 -14.33 -12.36
N ILE A 127 -12.15 -14.19 -11.16
CA ILE A 127 -13.33 -13.36 -10.86
C ILE A 127 -13.13 -12.77 -9.46
N PRO A 128 -12.35 -11.69 -9.31
CA PRO A 128 -12.12 -11.10 -8.00
C PRO A 128 -13.41 -10.43 -7.51
N LEU A 129 -14.06 -11.08 -6.54
CA LEU A 129 -15.20 -10.49 -5.86
C LEU A 129 -14.71 -9.46 -4.84
N LEU A 130 -15.44 -8.37 -4.67
CA LEU A 130 -15.04 -7.32 -3.74
C LEU A 130 -14.91 -7.84 -2.28
N GLY A 131 -15.72 -8.84 -1.93
CA GLY A 131 -15.64 -9.56 -0.64
C GLY A 131 -14.31 -10.28 -0.39
N GLY A 132 -13.50 -10.58 -1.42
CA GLY A 132 -12.13 -11.08 -1.27
C GLY A 132 -11.06 -9.97 -1.38
N ALA A 133 -11.33 -8.96 -2.21
CA ALA A 133 -10.38 -7.87 -2.44
C ALA A 133 -10.25 -6.92 -1.23
N LEU A 134 -11.36 -6.53 -0.59
CA LEU A 134 -11.29 -5.63 0.56
C LEU A 134 -10.52 -6.25 1.75
N PRO A 135 -10.81 -7.49 2.20
CA PRO A 135 -10.01 -8.12 3.27
C PRO A 135 -8.53 -8.26 2.92
N THR A 136 -8.20 -8.52 1.66
CA THR A 136 -6.82 -8.60 1.19
C THR A 136 -6.12 -7.24 1.31
N TYR A 137 -6.80 -6.16 0.91
CA TYR A 137 -6.31 -4.80 1.08
C TYR A 137 -6.12 -4.41 2.55
N GLU A 138 -7.10 -4.69 3.40
CA GLU A 138 -7.04 -4.42 4.83
C GLU A 138 -5.90 -5.21 5.52
N THR A 139 -5.68 -6.45 5.07
CA THR A 139 -4.57 -7.28 5.54
C THR A 139 -3.22 -6.65 5.20
N PHE A 140 -3.05 -6.16 3.97
CA PHE A 140 -1.87 -5.39 3.55
C PHE A 140 -1.64 -4.19 4.47
N LEU A 141 -2.66 -3.34 4.67
CA LEU A 141 -2.54 -2.16 5.53
C LEU A 141 -2.18 -2.53 6.96
N LYS A 142 -2.84 -3.54 7.53
CA LYS A 142 -2.58 -4.01 8.90
C LYS A 142 -1.14 -4.50 9.05
N GLN A 143 -0.61 -5.22 8.07
CA GLN A 143 0.77 -5.67 8.06
C GLN A 143 1.75 -4.49 8.03
N TRP A 144 1.55 -3.53 7.13
CA TRP A 144 2.36 -2.31 7.06
C TRP A 144 2.32 -1.50 8.35
N LYS A 145 1.13 -1.26 8.93
CA LYS A 145 1.00 -0.60 10.24
C LYS A 145 1.83 -1.33 11.30
N ARG A 146 1.65 -2.64 11.42
CA ARG A 146 2.34 -3.48 12.42
C ARG A 146 3.86 -3.34 12.31
N ILE A 147 4.43 -3.37 11.11
CA ILE A 147 5.88 -3.27 10.94
C ILE A 147 6.37 -1.82 11.12
N SER A 148 5.58 -0.81 10.72
CA SER A 148 5.92 0.61 10.91
C SER A 148 5.99 1.02 12.40
N THR A 149 5.18 0.38 13.24
CA THR A 149 5.12 0.65 14.69
C THR A 149 6.03 -0.27 15.51
N SER A 150 6.79 -1.16 14.87
CA SER A 150 7.63 -2.13 15.57
C SER A 150 8.86 -1.46 16.18
N SER A 151 9.04 -1.62 17.49
CA SER A 151 10.26 -1.16 18.17
C SER A 151 11.51 -1.96 17.80
N MET A 152 11.36 -3.19 17.29
CA MET A 152 12.47 -4.04 16.87
C MET A 152 13.09 -3.61 15.54
N ASN A 153 12.26 -3.04 14.66
CA ASN A 153 12.68 -2.57 13.34
C ASN A 153 12.16 -1.14 13.12
N PRO A 154 12.68 -0.16 13.87
CA PRO A 154 12.16 1.21 13.88
C PRO A 154 12.35 1.94 12.54
N GLN A 155 13.24 1.47 11.67
CA GLN A 155 13.48 2.04 10.34
C GLN A 155 12.26 1.95 9.40
N PHE A 156 11.36 0.97 9.62
CA PHE A 156 10.15 0.87 8.82
C PHE A 156 9.14 1.99 9.06
N GLY A 157 9.19 2.66 10.23
CA GLY A 157 8.34 3.80 10.50
C GLY A 157 8.54 4.91 9.46
N PRO A 158 9.75 5.48 9.35
CA PRO A 158 10.08 6.47 8.33
C PRO A 158 9.91 5.97 6.89
N LEU A 159 10.35 4.74 6.58
CA LEU A 159 10.30 4.19 5.22
C LEU A 159 8.87 4.04 4.68
N LEU A 160 7.93 3.61 5.53
CA LEU A 160 6.56 3.31 5.12
C LEU A 160 5.62 4.50 5.24
N LYS A 161 6.05 5.58 5.91
CA LYS A 161 5.19 6.70 6.33
C LYS A 161 4.30 7.22 5.20
N GLU A 162 4.91 7.59 4.08
CA GLU A 162 4.18 8.20 2.95
C GLU A 162 3.24 7.19 2.29
N GLY A 163 3.71 5.98 1.99
CA GLY A 163 2.87 4.92 1.42
C GLY A 163 1.69 4.56 2.32
N LEU A 164 1.93 4.45 3.62
CA LEU A 164 0.91 4.11 4.61
C LEU A 164 -0.14 5.23 4.74
N ALA A 165 0.28 6.50 4.75
CA ALA A 165 -0.65 7.64 4.80
C ALA A 165 -1.62 7.66 3.61
N HIS A 166 -1.14 7.30 2.42
CA HIS A 166 -1.98 7.17 1.23
C HIS A 166 -2.96 6.00 1.35
N GLY A 167 -2.49 4.82 1.76
CA GLY A 167 -3.36 3.66 1.94
C GLY A 167 -4.44 3.88 3.01
N GLU A 168 -4.10 4.53 4.12
CA GLU A 168 -5.08 4.90 5.15
C GLU A 168 -6.11 5.93 4.66
N ARG A 169 -5.69 6.89 3.83
CA ARG A 169 -6.59 7.86 3.21
C ARG A 169 -7.65 7.16 2.35
N TYR A 170 -7.25 6.26 1.47
CA TYR A 170 -8.18 5.50 0.64
C TYR A 170 -9.08 4.58 1.47
N HIS A 171 -8.54 3.92 2.50
CA HIS A 171 -9.35 3.13 3.41
C HIS A 171 -10.43 3.98 4.10
N LYS A 172 -10.10 5.19 4.56
CA LYS A 172 -11.07 6.11 5.15
C LYS A 172 -12.16 6.52 4.16
N GLN A 173 -11.81 6.76 2.89
CA GLN A 173 -12.78 7.06 1.83
C GLN A 173 -13.73 5.87 1.60
N MET A 174 -13.20 4.65 1.58
CA MET A 174 -14.00 3.42 1.45
C MET A 174 -14.99 3.26 2.60
N CYS A 175 -14.54 3.43 3.86
CA CYS A 175 -15.43 3.35 5.03
C CYS A 175 -16.55 4.40 5.02
N ALA A 176 -16.32 5.57 4.41
CA ALA A 176 -17.33 6.61 4.28
C ALA A 176 -18.29 6.38 3.11
N ASN A 177 -17.91 5.54 2.14
CA ASN A 177 -18.69 5.28 0.94
C ASN A 177 -19.67 4.12 1.16
N LYS A 178 -20.96 4.43 1.21
CA LYS A 178 -22.05 3.47 1.44
C LYS A 178 -22.13 2.37 0.38
N VAL A 179 -21.62 2.60 -0.84
CA VAL A 179 -21.61 1.60 -1.92
C VAL A 179 -20.86 0.34 -1.49
N TYR A 180 -19.79 0.47 -0.70
CA TYR A 180 -19.01 -0.67 -0.22
C TYR A 180 -19.82 -1.65 0.64
N VAL A 181 -20.93 -1.21 1.25
CA VAL A 181 -21.85 -2.09 2.01
C VAL A 181 -22.61 -3.03 1.09
N PHE A 182 -22.96 -2.59 -0.12
CA PHE A 182 -23.76 -3.38 -1.06
C PHE A 182 -22.94 -4.33 -1.92
N THR A 183 -21.63 -4.15 -1.91
CA THR A 183 -20.69 -4.91 -2.73
C THR A 183 -19.90 -5.96 -1.94
N MET A 184 -20.04 -5.98 -0.61
CA MET A 184 -19.59 -7.07 0.26
C MET A 184 -20.62 -8.19 0.33
#